data_AF-A0A7S2FKZ2-F1
#
_entry.id   AF-A0A7S2FKZ2-F1
#
_cell.length_a   1.000
_cell.length_b   1.000
_cell.length_c   1.000
_cell.angle_alpha   90.00
_cell.angle_beta   90.00
_cell.angle_gamma   90.00
#
_symmetry.space_group_name_H-M   'P 1'
#
loop_
_entity.id
_entity.type
_entity.pdbx_description
1 polymer ?
#
loop_
_entity_poly.entity_id
_entity_poly.type
_entity_poly.pdbx_seq_one_letter_code
_entity_poly.pdbx_strand_id
1 'polypeptide(L)'
;AEAYIGKDVKNAVVTVPAYFNDSQRQATKDAGSIAGLNVLRIINEPTAAAIAYGLDKKGDEKNVLIFDLGGGTFDVSLLTIEEGIFEVKATAGDTHLGGEDFDNRMVDHFLQEFKRKFKKDMKGNQRALR
;
A
#
# COMPACT_ATOMS: atom_id res chain seq x y z
N ALA A 1 1.03 5.74 -18.14
CA ALA A 1 2.06 6.79 -18.25
C ALA A 1 2.37 7.14 -19.70
N GLU A 2 2.81 6.17 -20.51
CA GLU A 2 3.16 6.40 -21.93
C GLU A 2 2.03 7.03 -22.75
N ALA A 3 0.79 6.55 -22.60
CA ALA A 3 -0.38 7.14 -23.28
C ALA A 3 -0.62 8.62 -22.90
N TYR A 4 -0.26 9.04 -21.68
CA TYR A 4 -0.41 10.42 -21.22
C TYR A 4 0.74 11.31 -21.70
N ILE A 5 1.97 10.79 -21.72
CA ILE A 5 3.19 11.54 -22.07
C ILE A 5 3.46 11.52 -23.58
N GLY A 6 2.94 10.52 -24.31
CA GLY A 6 3.15 10.29 -25.73
C GLY A 6 4.55 9.75 -26.08
N LYS A 7 5.27 9.17 -25.12
CA LYS A 7 6.64 8.65 -25.28
C LYS A 7 6.85 7.40 -24.43
N ASP A 8 7.83 6.60 -24.85
CA ASP A 8 8.31 5.43 -24.11
C ASP A 8 8.79 5.81 -22.70
N VAL A 9 8.38 5.02 -21.71
CA VAL A 9 8.81 5.14 -20.31
C VAL A 9 9.60 3.90 -19.93
N LYS A 10 10.91 4.05 -19.76
CA LYS A 10 11.82 2.94 -19.43
C LYS A 10 12.25 2.88 -17.98
N ASN A 11 12.10 3.97 -17.22
CA ASN A 11 12.61 4.06 -15.85
C ASN A 11 11.48 4.28 -14.85
N ALA A 12 11.57 3.64 -13.70
CA ALA A 12 10.58 3.79 -12.63
C ALA A 12 11.22 3.78 -11.24
N VAL A 13 10.56 4.45 -10.30
CA VAL A 13 10.73 4.25 -8.86
C VAL A 13 9.48 3.52 -8.38
N VAL A 14 9.65 2.44 -7.63
CA VAL A 14 8.54 1.59 -7.19
C VAL A 14 8.46 1.61 -5.67
N THR A 15 7.26 1.79 -5.13
CA THR A 15 6.99 1.78 -3.69
C THR A 15 6.86 0.35 -3.18
N VAL A 16 7.20 0.12 -1.91
CA VAL A 16 6.92 -1.12 -1.17
C VAL A 16 6.55 -0.80 0.27
N PRO A 17 5.82 -1.70 0.96
CA PRO A 17 5.58 -1.58 2.40
C PRO A 17 6.90 -1.47 3.18
N ALA A 18 6.89 -0.71 4.28
CA ALA A 18 8.10 -0.46 5.06
C ALA A 18 8.72 -1.76 5.61
N TYR A 19 7.88 -2.73 5.96
CA TYR A 19 8.26 -4.04 6.51
C TYR A 19 8.76 -5.07 5.51
N PHE A 20 8.75 -4.77 4.22
CA PHE A 20 9.25 -5.73 3.24
C PHE A 20 10.70 -6.10 3.51
N ASN A 21 10.94 -7.41 3.63
CA ASN A 21 12.28 -7.96 3.74
C ASN A 21 13.00 -7.93 2.38
N ASP A 22 14.30 -8.26 2.38
CA ASP A 22 15.13 -8.19 1.18
C ASP A 22 14.60 -9.06 0.02
N SER A 23 14.04 -10.24 0.33
CA SER A 23 13.51 -11.13 -0.72
C SER A 23 12.25 -10.57 -1.37
N GLN A 24 11.35 -9.98 -0.58
CA GLN A 24 10.15 -9.31 -1.09
C GLN A 24 10.52 -8.06 -1.91
N ARG A 25 11.51 -7.27 -1.46
CA ARG A 25 12.03 -6.11 -2.21
C ARG A 25 12.64 -6.53 -3.55
N GLN A 26 13.41 -7.60 -3.56
CA GLN A 26 14.00 -8.13 -4.77
C GLN A 26 12.92 -8.64 -5.73
N ALA A 27 11.93 -9.37 -5.23
CA ALA A 27 10.80 -9.82 -6.04
C ALA A 27 10.04 -8.67 -6.70
N THR A 28 9.79 -7.56 -5.98
CA THR A 28 9.18 -6.35 -6.57
C THR A 28 10.06 -5.72 -7.64
N LYS A 29 11.37 -5.68 -7.44
CA LYS A 29 12.33 -5.16 -8.43
C LYS A 29 12.36 -6.03 -9.70
N ASP A 30 12.32 -7.34 -9.52
CA ASP A 30 12.28 -8.32 -10.61
C ASP A 30 10.97 -8.20 -11.39
N ALA A 31 9.83 -8.01 -10.70
CA ALA A 31 8.55 -7.75 -11.34
C ALA A 31 8.60 -6.49 -12.24
N GLY A 32 9.25 -5.42 -11.78
CA GLY A 32 9.50 -4.24 -12.62
C GLY A 32 10.35 -4.55 -13.85
N SER A 33 11.39 -5.37 -13.70
CA SER A 33 12.26 -5.79 -14.81
C SER A 33 11.49 -6.65 -15.83
N ILE A 34 10.66 -7.58 -15.36
CA ILE A 34 9.76 -8.40 -16.20
C ILE A 34 8.77 -7.53 -16.97
N ALA A 35 8.29 -6.45 -16.36
CA ALA A 35 7.44 -5.46 -17.01
C ALA A 35 8.19 -4.54 -17.99
N GLY A 36 9.49 -4.73 -18.21
CA GLY A 36 10.32 -3.93 -19.12
C GLY A 36 10.76 -2.58 -18.55
N LEU A 37 10.70 -2.41 -17.23
CA LEU A 37 11.10 -1.19 -16.54
C LEU A 37 12.47 -1.36 -15.87
N ASN A 38 13.33 -0.38 -16.04
CA ASN A 38 14.51 -0.18 -15.21
C ASN A 38 14.10 0.44 -13.87
N VAL A 39 14.05 -0.38 -12.82
CA VAL A 39 13.71 0.05 -11.46
C VAL A 39 14.91 0.76 -10.83
N LEU A 40 14.89 2.09 -10.90
CA LEU A 40 15.97 2.96 -10.40
C LEU A 40 16.10 2.90 -8.87
N ARG A 41 14.97 2.77 -8.18
CA ARG A 41 14.91 2.73 -6.72
C ARG A 41 13.64 2.02 -6.26
N ILE A 42 13.80 1.21 -5.21
CA ILE A 42 12.70 0.79 -4.35
C ILE A 42 12.64 1.77 -3.19
N ILE A 43 11.48 2.37 -2.94
CA ILE A 43 11.26 3.32 -1.85
C ILE A 43 10.17 2.81 -0.92
N ASN A 44 10.29 3.07 0.37
CA ASN A 44 9.23 2.72 1.32
C ASN A 44 8.02 3.63 1.10
N GLU A 45 6.82 3.06 1.14
CA GLU A 45 5.54 3.78 1.06
C GLU A 45 5.46 4.97 2.01
N PRO A 46 5.72 4.85 3.34
CA PRO A 46 5.64 6.00 4.22
C PRO A 46 6.68 7.07 3.88
N THR A 47 7.86 6.71 3.38
CA THR A 47 8.85 7.69 2.93
C THR A 47 8.38 8.43 1.67
N ALA A 48 7.77 7.72 0.72
CA ALA A 48 7.20 8.34 -0.48
C ALA A 48 6.06 9.30 -0.12
N ALA A 49 5.17 8.91 0.80
CA ALA A 49 4.11 9.77 1.31
C ALA A 49 4.65 11.00 2.05
N ALA A 50 5.71 10.82 2.86
CA ALA A 50 6.37 11.93 3.55
C ALA A 50 6.98 12.93 2.56
N ILE A 51 7.68 12.43 1.53
CA ILE A 51 8.25 13.27 0.47
C ILE A 51 7.14 14.06 -0.22
N ALA A 52 6.03 13.43 -0.59
CA ALA A 52 4.89 14.12 -1.20
C ALA A 52 4.27 15.18 -0.28
N TYR A 53 4.20 14.92 1.03
CA TYR A 53 3.68 15.87 2.01
C TYR A 53 4.64 17.05 2.29
N GLY A 54 5.95 16.79 2.33
CA GLY A 54 6.99 17.74 2.71
C GLY A 54 7.62 18.52 1.57
N LEU A 55 7.37 18.14 0.30
CA LEU A 55 8.07 18.68 -0.87
C LEU A 55 8.01 20.21 -0.99
N ASP A 56 6.89 20.82 -0.60
CA ASP A 56 6.68 22.27 -0.66
C ASP A 56 6.72 22.96 0.71
N LYS A 57 6.91 22.20 1.79
CA LYS A 57 6.84 22.73 3.16
C LYS A 57 8.23 23.14 3.64
N LYS A 58 8.60 24.39 3.40
CA LYS A 58 9.73 25.05 4.07
C LYS A 58 9.28 25.60 5.41
N GLY A 59 10.00 25.29 6.49
CA GLY A 59 9.70 25.78 7.83
C GLY A 59 10.33 24.91 8.92
N ASP A 60 9.94 25.19 10.16
CA ASP A 60 10.46 24.53 11.37
C ASP A 60 10.26 23.00 11.37
N GLU A 61 11.04 22.32 12.21
CA GLU A 61 10.95 20.89 12.48
C GLU A 61 9.50 20.46 12.74
N LYS A 62 9.04 19.43 12.02
CA LYS A 62 7.70 18.85 12.19
C LYS A 62 7.76 17.35 12.36
N ASN A 63 7.05 16.87 13.38
CA ASN A 63 6.76 15.46 13.53
C ASN A 63 5.46 15.12 12.82
N VAL A 64 5.50 14.11 11.95
CA VAL A 64 4.39 13.65 11.12
C VAL A 64 4.15 12.17 11.38
N LEU A 65 2.89 11.83 11.66
CA LEU A 65 2.44 10.44 11.71
C LEU A 65 1.80 10.10 10.35
N ILE A 66 2.35 9.11 9.68
CA ILE A 66 1.78 8.53 8.47
C ILE A 66 1.01 7.29 8.89
N PHE A 67 -0.27 7.27 8.53
CA PHE A 67 -1.18 6.16 8.70
C PHE A 67 -1.56 5.67 7.30
N ASP A 68 -1.13 4.46 6.95
CA ASP A 68 -1.39 3.84 5.65
C ASP A 68 -2.15 2.54 5.87
N LEU A 69 -3.42 2.51 5.43
CA LEU A 69 -4.28 1.33 5.51
C LEU A 69 -4.72 0.98 4.08
N GLY A 70 -3.98 0.05 3.49
CA GLY A 70 -4.18 -0.40 2.12
C GLY A 70 -5.18 -1.54 2.00
N GLY A 71 -5.14 -2.22 0.86
CA GLY A 71 -6.00 -3.38 0.57
C GLY A 71 -5.64 -4.64 1.35
N GLY A 72 -4.36 -4.84 1.71
CA GLY A 72 -3.91 -6.02 2.46
C GLY A 72 -2.84 -5.75 3.50
N THR A 73 -2.35 -4.51 3.61
CA THR A 73 -1.32 -4.12 4.57
C THR A 73 -1.75 -2.87 5.33
N PHE A 74 -1.26 -2.78 6.55
CA PHE A 74 -1.44 -1.64 7.44
C PHE A 74 -0.07 -1.22 7.97
N ASP A 75 0.29 0.04 7.77
CA ASP A 75 1.55 0.61 8.19
C ASP A 75 1.33 1.95 8.92
N VAL A 76 2.08 2.17 9.99
CA VAL A 76 2.15 3.43 10.71
C VAL A 76 3.60 3.83 10.84
N SER A 77 3.94 5.06 10.46
CA SER A 77 5.30 5.58 10.62
C SER A 77 5.29 6.96 11.23
N LEU A 78 6.17 7.17 12.22
CA LEU A 78 6.47 8.48 12.77
C LEU A 78 7.74 9.00 12.09
N LEU A 79 7.64 10.18 11.48
CA LEU A 79 8.76 10.84 10.82
C LEU A 79 8.95 12.24 11.37
N THR A 80 10.21 12.68 11.37
CA THR A 80 10.58 14.07 11.57
C THR A 80 10.98 14.65 10.22
N ILE A 81 10.48 15.85 9.93
CA ILE A 81 10.77 16.61 8.71
C ILE A 81 11.42 17.92 9.14
N GLU A 82 12.66 18.13 8.71
CA GLU A 82 13.43 19.34 9.00
C GLU A 82 14.25 19.72 7.77
N GLU A 83 14.09 20.95 7.26
CA GLU A 83 14.82 21.47 6.09
C GLU A 83 14.83 20.53 4.85
N GLY A 84 13.76 19.74 4.66
CA GLY A 84 13.66 18.78 3.55
C GLY A 84 14.38 17.44 3.80
N ILE A 85 14.97 17.24 4.98
CA ILE A 85 15.44 15.96 5.48
C ILE A 85 14.26 15.23 6.11
N PHE A 86 14.07 13.97 5.72
CA PHE A 86 13.03 13.10 6.24
C PHE A 86 13.69 11.98 7.05
N GLU A 87 13.46 11.97 8.36
CA GLU A 87 13.99 10.93 9.25
C GLU A 87 12.85 10.08 9.79
N VAL A 88 12.93 8.76 9.58
CA VAL A 88 11.98 7.81 10.16
C VAL A 88 12.39 7.54 11.61
N LYS A 89 11.53 7.92 12.56
CA LYS A 89 11.76 7.71 14.00
C LYS A 89 11.27 6.35 14.48
N ALA A 90 10.13 5.92 13.95
CA ALA A 90 9.56 4.61 14.25
C ALA A 90 8.62 4.18 13.13
N THR A 91 8.50 2.87 12.95
CA THR A 91 7.48 2.24 12.11
C THR A 91 6.86 1.11 12.93
N ALA A 92 5.53 0.97 12.86
CA ALA A 92 4.71 -0.17 13.34
C ALA A 92 3.76 -0.61 12.20
N GLY A 93 3.22 -1.84 12.21
CA GLY A 93 2.27 -2.27 11.18
C GLY A 93 1.88 -3.75 11.24
N ASP A 94 0.99 -4.14 10.34
CA ASP A 94 0.56 -5.52 10.08
C ASP A 94 0.51 -5.78 8.56
N THR A 95 1.22 -6.83 8.13
CA THR A 95 1.35 -7.19 6.71
C THR A 95 0.17 -7.99 6.16
N HIS A 96 -0.80 -8.33 7.01
CA HIS A 96 -1.98 -9.11 6.65
C HIS A 96 -3.25 -8.49 7.23
N LEU A 97 -3.31 -7.15 7.22
CA LEU A 97 -4.47 -6.38 7.64
C LEU A 97 -4.76 -5.30 6.61
N GLY A 98 -5.95 -5.30 6.02
CA GLY A 98 -6.33 -4.27 5.06
C GLY A 98 -7.77 -4.40 4.60
N GLY A 99 -8.12 -3.66 3.53
CA GLY A 99 -9.46 -3.67 2.93
C GLY A 99 -10.06 -5.05 2.67
N GLU A 100 -9.23 -6.06 2.35
CA GLU A 100 -9.68 -7.44 2.14
C GLU A 100 -10.37 -8.02 3.40
N ASP A 101 -9.88 -7.68 4.60
CA ASP A 101 -10.52 -8.08 5.84
C ASP A 101 -11.91 -7.44 6.00
N PHE A 102 -12.04 -6.16 5.61
CA PHE A 102 -13.31 -5.46 5.66
C PHE A 102 -14.31 -6.08 4.69
N ASP A 103 -13.87 -6.36 3.46
CA ASP A 103 -14.69 -7.01 2.44
C ASP A 103 -15.13 -8.40 2.91
N ASN A 104 -14.22 -9.22 3.44
CA ASN A 104 -14.53 -10.53 3.98
C ASN A 104 -15.56 -10.47 5.12
N ARG A 105 -15.42 -9.50 6.04
CA ARG A 105 -16.40 -9.31 7.13
C ARG A 105 -17.76 -8.87 6.61
N MET A 106 -17.81 -8.04 5.56
CA MET A 106 -19.07 -7.66 4.91
C MET A 106 -19.72 -8.85 4.22
N VAL A 107 -18.95 -9.65 3.48
CA VAL A 107 -19.43 -10.88 2.83
C VAL A 107 -20.03 -11.83 3.88
N ASP A 108 -19.30 -12.09 4.96
CA ASP A 108 -19.78 -12.95 6.04
C ASP A 108 -21.08 -12.45 6.67
N HIS A 109 -21.19 -11.14 6.90
CA HIS A 109 -22.41 -10.51 7.40
C HIS A 109 -23.59 -10.74 6.45
N PHE A 110 -23.41 -10.46 5.16
CA PHE A 110 -24.48 -10.60 4.17
C PHE A 110 -24.86 -12.06 3.90
N LEU A 111 -23.93 -13.02 4.00
CA LEU A 111 -24.23 -14.44 3.94
C LEU A 111 -25.16 -14.88 5.08
N GLN A 112 -24.90 -14.40 6.30
CA GLN A 112 -25.74 -14.69 7.47
C GLN A 112 -27.14 -14.07 7.30
N GLU A 113 -27.20 -12.82 6.85
CA GLU A 113 -28.46 -12.12 6.57
C GLU A 113 -29.28 -12.83 5.47
N PHE A 114 -28.62 -13.27 4.40
CA PHE A 114 -29.27 -14.00 3.32
C PHE A 114 -29.83 -15.34 3.80
N LYS A 115 -29.05 -16.09 4.59
CA LYS A 115 -29.51 -17.34 5.21
C LYS A 115 -30.71 -17.12 6.14
N ARG A 116 -30.70 -16.02 6.92
CA ARG A 116 -31.82 -15.66 7.80
C ARG A 116 -33.10 -15.37 7.03
N LYS A 117 -33.02 -14.54 5.98
CA LYS A 117 -34.16 -14.04 5.19
C LYS A 117 -34.70 -15.07 4.19
N PHE A 118 -33.82 -15.78 3.51
CA PHE A 118 -34.19 -16.66 2.39
C PHE A 118 -34.02 -18.16 2.70
N LYS A 119 -33.56 -18.51 3.90
CA LYS A 119 -33.33 -19.89 4.36
C LYS A 119 -32.41 -20.71 3.43
N LYS A 120 -31.53 -20.03 2.71
CA LYS A 120 -30.54 -20.64 1.79
C LYS A 120 -29.13 -20.26 2.21
N ASP A 121 -28.24 -21.25 2.24
CA ASP A 121 -26.82 -21.04 2.53
C ASP A 121 -26.04 -20.89 1.22
N MET A 122 -25.39 -19.74 1.04
CA MET A 122 -24.66 -19.41 -0.19
C MET A 122 -23.15 -19.67 -0.06
N LYS A 123 -22.66 -20.14 1.11
CA LYS A 123 -21.23 -20.38 1.35
C LYS A 123 -20.58 -21.35 0.39
N GLY A 124 -21.34 -22.30 -0.18
CA GLY A 124 -20.81 -23.27 -1.16
C GLY A 124 -20.78 -22.74 -2.59
N ASN A 125 -21.38 -21.58 -2.87
CA ASN A 125 -21.53 -21.07 -4.23
C ASN A 125 -20.45 -20.05 -4.56
N GLN A 126 -19.36 -20.53 -5.18
CA GLN A 126 -18.21 -19.70 -5.60
C GLN A 126 -18.59 -18.51 -6.49
N ARG A 127 -19.67 -18.62 -7.28
CA ARG A 127 -20.12 -17.51 -8.12
C ARG A 127 -20.86 -16.44 -7.33
N ALA A 128 -21.50 -16.81 -6.21
CA ALA A 128 -22.21 -15.87 -5.35
C ALA A 128 -21.30 -15.19 -4.31
N LEU A 129 -20.09 -15.73 -4.11
CA LEU A 129 -19.07 -15.18 -3.21
C LEU A 129 -18.08 -14.24 -3.90
N ARG A 130 -18.18 -14.09 -5.23
CA ARG A 130 -17.33 -13.25 -6.06
C ARG A 130 -18.07 -12.03 -6.57
#